data_AF-A0A9D6LE53-F1
#
_entry.id   AF-A0A9D6LE53-F1
#
_cell.length_a   1.000
_cell.length_b   1.000
_cell.length_c   1.000
_cell.angle_alpha   90.00
_cell.angle_beta   90.00
_cell.angle_gamma   90.00
#
_symmetry.space_group_name_H-M   'P 1'
#
loop_
_entity.id
_entity.type
_entity.pdbx_description
1 polymer ?
#
loop_
_entity_poly.entity_id
_entity_poly.type
_entity_poly.pdbx_seq_one_letter_code
_entity_poly.pdbx_strand_id
1 'polypeptide(L)'
;MTSISKHLSAGQVRGLEKVGDVLLPGFGDLASFSTSHCVRHADRVLDYMTAQDLGDLKMLLTLLGFAPRFCVALLMRLLELSPAVPTPLGSLLRFMRLGLRGLVMTLYYADPAVQQTIGYDARVYTADFTPYTTPSPSAGAPASGLSRPTLSP
;
A
#
# COMPACT_ATOMS: atom_id res chain seq x y z
N MET A 1 -16.88 21.65 -2.42
CA MET A 1 -16.15 20.73 -1.53
C MET A 1 -15.04 20.09 -2.35
N THR A 2 -13.79 20.46 -2.12
CA THR A 2 -12.61 19.87 -2.77
C THR A 2 -12.47 18.42 -2.28
N SER A 3 -12.67 17.45 -3.17
CA SER A 3 -12.48 16.04 -2.82
C SER A 3 -11.00 15.80 -2.56
N ILE A 4 -10.64 15.47 -1.32
CA ILE A 4 -9.24 15.20 -0.90
C ILE A 4 -8.72 13.92 -1.57
N SER A 5 -9.61 13.01 -1.95
CA SER A 5 -9.34 11.76 -2.64
C SER A 5 -10.50 11.46 -3.61
N LYS A 6 -10.19 10.78 -4.72
CA LYS A 6 -11.15 10.25 -5.70
C LYS A 6 -11.92 9.06 -5.13
N HIS A 7 -11.26 8.23 -4.31
CA HIS A 7 -11.84 7.00 -3.79
C HIS A 7 -12.43 7.14 -2.40
N LEU A 8 -11.84 7.96 -1.53
CA LEU A 8 -12.21 8.05 -0.12
C LEU A 8 -13.14 9.23 0.17
N SER A 9 -14.13 8.99 1.02
CA SER A 9 -14.96 10.05 1.61
C SER A 9 -14.23 10.80 2.71
N ALA A 10 -14.71 11.98 3.10
CA ALA A 10 -14.11 12.76 4.20
C ALA A 10 -14.05 11.98 5.54
N GLY A 11 -15.07 11.14 5.81
CA GLY A 11 -15.06 10.28 7.00
C GLY A 11 -13.99 9.20 6.95
N GLN A 12 -13.77 8.61 5.77
CA GLN A 12 -12.75 7.58 5.55
C GLN A 12 -11.33 8.17 5.62
N VAL A 13 -11.13 9.35 5.03
CA VAL A 13 -9.89 10.13 5.16
C VAL A 13 -9.59 10.39 6.63
N ARG A 14 -10.57 10.88 7.40
CA ARG A 14 -10.41 11.11 8.84
C ARG A 14 -10.07 9.82 9.60
N GLY A 15 -10.65 8.69 9.20
CA GLY A 15 -10.30 7.37 9.75
C GLY A 15 -8.84 7.01 9.48
N LEU A 16 -8.39 7.18 8.24
CA LEU A 16 -7.01 6.91 7.82
C LEU A 16 -6.01 7.82 8.54
N GLU A 17 -6.30 9.11 8.65
CA GLU A 17 -5.47 10.08 9.39
C GLU A 17 -5.35 9.71 10.87
N LYS A 18 -6.45 9.30 11.53
CA LYS A 18 -6.40 8.84 12.93
C LYS A 18 -5.51 7.61 13.11
N VAL A 19 -5.62 6.64 12.22
CA VAL A 19 -4.77 5.44 12.26
C VAL A 19 -3.31 5.81 12.03
N GLY A 20 -3.06 6.64 11.01
CA GLY A 20 -1.74 7.12 10.67
C GLY A 20 -1.09 7.87 11.83
N ASP A 21 -1.82 8.78 12.47
CA ASP A 21 -1.37 9.53 13.64
C ASP A 21 -1.07 8.66 14.87
N VAL A 22 -1.76 7.52 15.02
CA VAL A 22 -1.47 6.57 16.10
C VAL A 22 -0.17 5.81 15.81
N LEU A 23 0.06 5.43 14.56
CA LEU A 23 1.26 4.70 14.14
C LEU A 23 2.49 5.61 13.99
N LEU A 24 2.28 6.83 13.53
CA LEU A 24 3.26 7.87 13.22
C LEU A 24 2.75 9.21 13.80
N PRO A 25 2.83 9.40 15.12
CA PRO A 25 2.42 10.65 15.77
C PRO A 25 3.32 11.85 15.44
N GLY A 26 4.41 11.64 14.71
CA GLY A 26 5.49 12.62 14.53
C GLY A 26 6.52 12.52 15.66
N PHE A 27 7.78 12.76 15.35
CA PHE A 27 8.87 12.76 16.32
C PHE A 27 10.01 13.67 15.86
N GLY A 28 10.43 14.61 16.71
CA GLY A 28 11.44 15.60 16.34
C GLY A 28 10.98 16.43 15.14
N ASP A 29 11.80 16.44 14.08
CA ASP A 29 11.52 17.15 12.82
C ASP A 29 10.55 16.38 11.88
N LEU A 30 10.17 15.15 12.23
CA LEU A 30 9.22 14.37 11.44
C LEU A 30 7.78 14.77 11.76
N ALA A 31 7.06 15.23 10.74
CA ALA A 31 5.64 15.55 10.82
C ALA A 31 4.80 14.32 11.20
N SER A 32 3.66 14.53 11.85
CA SER A 32 2.66 13.47 12.01
C SER A 32 2.05 13.09 10.66
N PHE A 33 1.45 11.90 10.56
CA PHE A 33 0.80 11.45 9.33
C PHE A 33 -0.29 12.41 8.83
N SER A 34 -1.11 12.97 9.73
CA SER A 34 -2.11 13.97 9.35
C SER A 34 -1.49 15.30 8.87
N THR A 35 -0.35 15.70 9.43
CA THR A 35 0.32 16.96 9.10
C THR A 35 1.12 16.89 7.81
N SER A 36 1.61 15.70 7.42
CA SER A 36 2.33 15.51 6.15
C SER A 36 1.41 15.54 4.93
N HIS A 37 0.08 15.52 5.11
CA HIS A 37 -0.90 15.49 4.02
C HIS A 37 -0.70 14.34 3.00
N CYS A 38 0.02 13.28 3.38
CA CYS A 38 0.37 12.16 2.51
C CYS A 38 -0.87 11.35 2.06
N VAL A 39 -2.00 11.51 2.73
CA VAL A 39 -3.32 10.99 2.31
C VAL A 39 -3.68 11.38 0.87
N ARG A 40 -3.19 12.52 0.36
CA ARG A 40 -3.46 12.94 -1.03
C ARG A 40 -2.86 11.96 -2.06
N HIS A 41 -1.90 11.13 -1.66
CA HIS A 41 -1.34 10.08 -2.48
C HIS A 41 -2.05 8.73 -2.34
N ALA A 42 -3.05 8.62 -1.47
CA ALA A 42 -3.81 7.39 -1.27
C ALA A 42 -4.43 6.88 -2.56
N ASP A 43 -4.92 7.77 -3.42
CA ASP A 43 -5.53 7.40 -4.70
C ASP A 43 -4.59 6.56 -5.57
N ARG A 44 -3.28 6.84 -5.56
CA ARG A 44 -2.30 6.05 -6.33
C ARG A 44 -2.22 4.61 -5.89
N VAL A 45 -2.39 4.34 -4.59
CA VAL A 45 -2.39 2.97 -4.06
C VAL A 45 -3.76 2.32 -4.30
N LEU A 46 -4.83 3.08 -4.10
CA LEU A 46 -6.21 2.61 -4.23
C LEU A 46 -6.60 2.31 -5.69
N ASP A 47 -6.01 2.98 -6.67
CA ASP A 47 -6.24 2.73 -8.10
C ASP A 47 -5.80 1.32 -8.54
N TYR A 48 -4.89 0.66 -7.80
CA TYR A 48 -4.45 -0.71 -8.08
C TYR A 48 -5.09 -1.78 -7.19
N MET A 49 -5.99 -1.39 -6.27
CA MET A 49 -6.72 -2.35 -5.44
C MET A 49 -7.88 -2.99 -6.21
N THR A 50 -8.20 -4.23 -5.86
CA THR A 50 -9.43 -4.86 -6.36
C THR A 50 -10.66 -4.15 -5.77
N ALA A 51 -11.79 -4.23 -6.47
CA ALA A 51 -13.03 -3.59 -6.02
C ALA A 51 -13.49 -4.11 -4.64
N GLN A 52 -13.22 -5.39 -4.34
CA GLN A 52 -13.57 -6.01 -3.07
C GLN A 52 -12.68 -5.50 -1.93
N ASP A 53 -11.35 -5.50 -2.11
CA ASP A 53 -10.41 -5.00 -1.10
C ASP A 53 -10.65 -3.51 -0.80
N LEU A 54 -10.92 -2.73 -1.85
CA LEU A 54 -11.25 -1.31 -1.73
C LEU A 54 -12.57 -1.09 -0.98
N GLY A 55 -13.56 -1.95 -1.18
CA GLY A 55 -14.81 -1.95 -0.41
C GLY A 55 -14.59 -2.24 1.07
N ASP A 56 -13.83 -3.30 1.37
CA ASP A 56 -13.51 -3.71 2.74
C ASP A 56 -12.70 -2.64 3.48
N LEU A 57 -11.71 -2.06 2.79
CA LEU A 57 -10.91 -0.95 3.31
C LEU A 57 -11.79 0.28 3.59
N LYS A 58 -12.69 0.65 2.67
CA LYS A 58 -13.62 1.77 2.86
C LYS A 58 -14.53 1.56 4.06
N MET A 59 -15.08 0.36 4.23
CA MET A 59 -15.91 0.00 5.37
C MET A 59 -15.12 0.17 6.69
N LEU A 60 -13.90 -0.38 6.72
CA LEU A 60 -13.01 -0.29 7.87
C LEU A 60 -12.64 1.16 8.22
N LEU A 61 -12.24 1.95 7.23
CA LEU A 61 -11.90 3.37 7.42
C LEU A 61 -13.10 4.20 7.84
N THR A 62 -14.30 3.87 7.37
CA THR A 62 -15.54 4.52 7.80
C THR A 62 -15.80 4.27 9.29
N LEU A 63 -15.65 3.01 9.73
CA LEU A 63 -15.79 2.63 11.13
C LEU A 63 -14.77 3.35 12.03
N LEU A 64 -13.51 3.40 11.60
CA LEU A 64 -12.43 4.11 12.29
C LEU A 64 -12.61 5.64 12.28
N GLY A 65 -13.19 6.17 11.20
CA GLY A 65 -13.53 7.58 11.05
C GLY A 65 -14.56 8.02 12.08
N PHE A 66 -15.56 7.17 12.34
CA PHE A 66 -16.58 7.40 13.36
C PHE A 66 -16.04 7.17 14.79
N ALA A 67 -15.17 6.18 14.99
CA ALA A 67 -14.63 5.86 16.30
C ALA A 67 -13.79 7.02 16.90
N PRO A 68 -13.84 7.25 18.22
CA PRO A 68 -12.99 8.24 18.86
C PRO A 68 -11.52 7.80 18.84
N ARG A 69 -10.58 8.76 18.90
CA ARG A 69 -9.13 8.51 18.75
C ARG A 69 -8.58 7.51 19.76
N PHE A 70 -9.10 7.50 20.99
CA PHE A 70 -8.69 6.52 22.01
C PHE A 70 -9.11 5.08 21.65
N CYS A 71 -10.27 4.87 21.01
CA CYS A 71 -10.67 3.55 20.53
C CYS A 71 -9.78 3.08 19.38
N VAL A 72 -9.41 3.97 18.46
CA VAL A 72 -8.46 3.65 17.37
C VAL A 72 -7.10 3.27 17.95
N ALA A 73 -6.61 4.02 18.93
CA ALA A 73 -5.37 3.70 19.63
C ALA A 73 -5.43 2.35 20.36
N LEU A 74 -6.54 2.06 21.04
CA LEU A 74 -6.75 0.77 21.71
C LEU A 74 -6.79 -0.39 20.70
N LEU A 75 -7.49 -0.22 19.58
CA LEU A 75 -7.53 -1.20 18.51
C LEU A 75 -6.13 -1.46 17.95
N MET A 76 -5.34 -0.42 17.71
CA MET A 76 -3.96 -0.56 17.23
C MET A 76 -3.09 -1.31 18.24
N ARG A 77 -3.20 -1.00 19.53
CA ARG A 77 -2.52 -1.78 20.59
C ARG A 77 -2.97 -3.23 20.63
N LEU A 78 -4.26 -3.49 20.45
CA LEU A 78 -4.80 -4.85 20.39
C LEU A 78 -4.27 -5.61 19.18
N LEU A 79 -4.16 -4.95 18.03
CA LEU A 79 -3.55 -5.50 16.82
C LEU A 79 -2.07 -5.82 17.05
N GLU A 80 -1.34 -5.00 17.81
CA GLU A 80 0.05 -5.28 18.19
C GLU A 80 0.18 -6.48 19.14
N LEU A 81 -0.79 -6.68 20.03
CA LEU A 81 -0.89 -7.82 20.95
C LEU A 81 -1.41 -9.12 20.28
N SER A 82 -1.80 -9.06 19.00
CA SER A 82 -2.29 -10.23 18.23
C SER A 82 -1.36 -11.46 18.13
N PRO A 83 -0.02 -11.41 18.33
CA PRO A 83 0.80 -12.62 18.36
C PRO A 83 0.35 -13.63 19.41
N ALA A 84 -0.31 -13.17 20.48
CA ALA A 84 -0.76 -13.99 21.60
C ALA A 84 -2.18 -14.58 21.46
N VAL A 85 -2.88 -14.33 20.34
CA VAL A 85 -4.31 -14.69 20.18
C VAL A 85 -4.48 -15.94 19.29
N PRO A 86 -5.35 -16.91 19.67
CA PRO A 86 -5.58 -18.14 18.89
C PRO A 86 -6.14 -17.93 17.47
N THR A 87 -5.98 -18.97 16.66
CA THR A 87 -5.79 -18.96 15.20
C THR A 87 -6.89 -18.36 14.29
N PRO A 88 -8.20 -18.39 14.60
CA PRO A 88 -9.20 -17.81 13.69
C PRO A 88 -9.25 -16.27 13.76
N LEU A 89 -9.28 -15.70 14.97
CA LEU A 89 -9.28 -14.25 15.18
C LEU A 89 -7.88 -13.64 15.00
N GLY A 90 -6.84 -14.37 15.41
CA GLY A 90 -5.45 -13.91 15.26
C GLY A 90 -5.05 -13.67 13.80
N SER A 91 -5.55 -14.47 12.86
CA SER A 91 -5.25 -14.34 11.43
C SER A 91 -5.84 -13.06 10.83
N LEU A 92 -7.12 -12.77 11.14
CA LEU A 92 -7.77 -11.53 10.70
C LEU A 92 -7.09 -10.29 11.30
N LEU A 93 -6.78 -10.32 12.60
CA LEU A 93 -6.05 -9.23 13.27
C LEU A 93 -4.67 -8.99 12.65
N ARG A 94 -3.95 -10.06 12.29
CA ARG A 94 -2.66 -9.93 11.58
C ARG A 94 -2.83 -9.33 10.19
N PHE A 95 -3.86 -9.73 9.44
CA PHE A 95 -4.15 -9.17 8.13
C PHE A 95 -4.48 -7.68 8.21
N MET A 96 -5.36 -7.30 9.15
CA MET A 96 -5.68 -5.88 9.41
C MET A 96 -4.44 -5.08 9.82
N ARG A 97 -3.60 -5.64 10.70
CA ARG A 97 -2.34 -5.01 11.13
C ARG A 97 -1.41 -4.77 9.94
N LEU A 98 -1.21 -5.79 9.09
CA LEU A 98 -0.33 -5.69 7.92
C LEU A 98 -0.90 -4.72 6.89
N GLY A 99 -2.20 -4.78 6.60
CA GLY A 99 -2.88 -3.90 5.64
C GLY A 99 -2.85 -2.44 6.07
N LEU A 100 -3.28 -2.13 7.29
CA LEU A 100 -3.31 -0.75 7.79
C LEU A 100 -1.89 -0.18 7.94
N ARG A 101 -0.97 -0.93 8.54
CA ARG A 101 0.41 -0.47 8.72
C ARG A 101 1.13 -0.34 7.38
N GLY A 102 0.95 -1.31 6.48
CA GLY A 102 1.54 -1.26 5.14
C GLY A 102 1.04 -0.06 4.34
N LEU A 103 -0.28 0.19 4.36
CA LEU A 103 -0.88 1.35 3.71
C LEU A 103 -0.33 2.66 4.27
N VAL A 104 -0.37 2.82 5.60
CA VAL A 104 0.11 4.03 6.28
C VAL A 104 1.59 4.26 6.01
N MET A 105 2.44 3.23 6.14
CA MET A 105 3.88 3.37 5.92
C MET A 105 4.20 3.69 4.46
N THR A 106 3.54 3.03 3.51
CA THR A 106 3.70 3.30 2.08
C THR A 106 3.36 4.75 1.75
N LEU A 107 2.23 5.26 2.26
CA LEU A 107 1.83 6.64 2.02
C LEU A 107 2.76 7.64 2.68
N TYR A 108 3.15 7.37 3.93
CA TYR A 108 4.01 8.28 4.70
C TYR A 108 5.40 8.44 4.06
N TYR A 109 6.03 7.33 3.65
CA TYR A 109 7.35 7.38 3.01
C TYR A 109 7.32 7.73 1.52
N ALA A 110 6.14 7.69 0.89
CA ALA A 110 5.98 8.22 -0.47
C ALA A 110 5.98 9.76 -0.51
N ASP A 111 5.82 10.43 0.64
CA ASP A 111 5.81 11.88 0.71
C ASP A 111 7.22 12.47 0.54
N PRO A 112 7.42 13.42 -0.40
CA PRO A 112 8.74 13.99 -0.66
C PRO A 112 9.27 14.85 0.50
N ALA A 113 8.41 15.47 1.32
CA ALA A 113 8.89 16.25 2.46
C ALA A 113 9.47 15.31 3.52
N VAL A 114 8.81 14.19 3.80
CA VAL A 114 9.35 13.14 4.67
C VAL A 114 10.67 12.60 4.13
N GLN A 115 10.77 12.32 2.81
CA GLN A 115 12.00 11.85 2.17
C GLN A 115 13.18 12.82 2.34
N GLN A 116 12.93 14.13 2.24
CA GLN A 116 13.94 15.17 2.45
C GLN A 116 14.42 15.19 3.90
N THR A 117 13.51 15.12 4.88
CA THR A 117 13.87 15.14 6.31
C THR A 117 14.71 13.93 6.71
N ILE A 118 14.44 12.75 6.15
CA ILE A 118 15.23 11.53 6.44
C ILE A 118 16.51 11.41 5.59
N GLY A 119 16.79 12.36 4.69
CA GLY A 119 17.95 12.33 3.81
C GLY A 119 17.91 11.21 2.76
N TYR A 120 16.72 10.78 2.33
CA TYR A 120 16.55 9.72 1.35
C TYR A 120 16.83 10.25 -0.07
N ASP A 121 17.92 9.76 -0.70
CA ASP A 121 18.31 10.07 -2.08
C ASP A 121 18.36 8.75 -2.90
N ALA A 122 17.25 8.43 -3.56
CA ALA A 122 17.18 7.28 -4.46
C ALA A 122 17.74 7.66 -5.83
N ARG A 123 18.94 7.17 -6.15
CA ARG A 123 19.54 7.30 -7.49
C ARG A 123 19.56 5.96 -8.20
N VAL A 124 19.11 5.96 -9.46
CA VAL A 124 19.26 4.80 -10.34
C VAL A 124 20.65 4.87 -10.95
N TYR A 125 21.53 3.94 -10.57
CA TYR A 125 22.83 3.77 -11.23
C TYR A 125 22.63 3.07 -12.57
N THR A 126 22.74 3.82 -13.67
CA THR A 126 22.63 3.30 -15.04
C THR A 126 23.97 3.09 -15.72
N ALA A 127 25.09 3.28 -15.02
CA ALA A 127 26.44 3.23 -15.60
C ALA A 127 26.76 1.91 -16.29
N ASP A 128 26.20 0.79 -15.81
CA ASP A 128 26.45 -0.55 -16.35
C ASP A 128 25.24 -1.11 -17.14
N PHE A 129 24.22 -0.29 -17.42
CA PHE A 129 23.04 -0.75 -18.15
C PHE A 129 23.36 -0.90 -19.64
N THR A 130 23.68 -2.12 -20.07
CA THR A 130 23.65 -2.50 -21.48
C THR A 130 22.21 -2.82 -21.88
N PRO A 131 21.57 -2.05 -22.78
CA PRO A 131 20.24 -2.38 -23.26
C PRO A 131 20.29 -3.77 -23.92
N TYR A 132 19.38 -4.65 -23.54
CA TYR A 132 19.22 -5.92 -24.23
C TYR A 132 18.77 -5.62 -25.67
N THR A 133 19.71 -5.74 -26.61
CA THR A 133 19.37 -5.73 -28.03
C THR A 133 18.58 -7.00 -28.30
N THR A 134 17.26 -6.89 -28.40
CA THR A 134 16.42 -7.97 -28.90
C THR A 134 17.00 -8.39 -30.26
N PRO A 135 17.46 -9.64 -30.44
CA PRO A 135 17.95 -10.06 -31.75
C PRO A 135 16.79 -9.88 -32.75
N SER A 136 17.02 -9.02 -33.74
CA SER A 136 16.11 -8.87 -34.88
C SER A 136 15.89 -10.27 -35.47
N PRO A 137 14.64 -10.71 -35.72
CA PRO A 137 14.40 -11.99 -36.35
C PRO A 137 15.02 -11.98 -37.75
N SER A 138 16.25 -12.45 -37.85
CA SER A 138 16.92 -12.67 -39.13
C SER A 138 16.10 -13.71 -39.88
N ALA A 139 15.57 -13.32 -41.03
CA ALA A 139 15.00 -14.22 -42.02
C ALA A 139 16.03 -15.31 -42.36
N GLY A 140 15.89 -16.49 -41.77
CA GLY A 140 16.86 -17.57 -41.95
C GLY A 140 16.92 -18.59 -40.82
N ALA A 141 15.78 -19.10 -40.35
CA ALA A 141 15.75 -20.36 -39.63
C ALA A 141 15.05 -21.40 -40.51
N PRO A 142 15.72 -22.51 -40.89
CA PRO A 142 15.07 -23.58 -41.64
C PRO A 142 13.97 -24.21 -40.79
N ALA A 143 12.80 -24.41 -41.40
CA ALA A 143 11.68 -25.13 -40.80
C ALA A 143 12.07 -26.60 -40.57
N SER A 144 12.64 -26.90 -39.40
CA SER A 144 12.83 -28.28 -38.93
C SER A 144 11.55 -28.72 -38.24
N GLY A 145 10.89 -29.70 -38.85
CA GLY A 145 9.56 -30.16 -38.49
C GLY A 145 9.42 -30.68 -37.06
N LEU A 146 8.43 -30.13 -36.34
CA LEU A 146 7.81 -30.80 -35.22
C LEU A 146 6.64 -31.63 -35.75
N SER A 147 6.85 -32.93 -35.91
CA SER A 147 5.79 -33.91 -36.12
C SER A 147 4.86 -33.88 -34.90
N ARG A 148 3.60 -33.47 -35.10
CA ARG A 148 2.53 -33.61 -34.11
C ARG A 148 2.20 -35.10 -33.91
N PRO A 149 2.19 -35.63 -32.67
CA PRO A 149 1.53 -36.90 -32.43
C PRO A 149 0.02 -36.71 -32.58
N THR A 150 -0.56 -37.42 -33.54
CA THR A 150 -2.00 -37.57 -33.71
C THR A 150 -2.55 -38.39 -32.56
N LEU A 151 -3.39 -37.78 -31.72
CA LEU A 151 -4.32 -38.49 -30.85
C LEU A 151 -5.46 -39.02 -31.72
N SER A 152 -5.56 -40.34 -31.85
CA SER A 152 -6.74 -41.02 -32.39
C SER A 152 -7.83 -41.11 -31.31
N PRO A 153 -9.13 -41.12 -31.71
CA PRO A 153 -10.27 -41.13 -30.81
C PRO A 153 -10.47 -42.47 -30.07
#